data_AF-A0A314UFB6-F1
#
_entry.id   AF-A0A314UFB6-F1
#
_cell.length_a   1.000
_cell.length_b   1.000
_cell.length_c   1.000
_cell.angle_alpha   90.00
_cell.angle_beta   90.00
_cell.angle_gamma   90.00
#
_symmetry.space_group_name_H-M   'P 1'
#
loop_
_entity.id
_entity.type
_entity.pdbx_description
1 polymer ?
#
loop_
_entity_poly.entity_id
_entity_poly.type
_entity_poly.pdbx_seq_one_letter_code
_entity_poly.pdbx_strand_id
1 'polypeptide(L)'
;MHSDIFVSASPGNMHNALVGHRTYENLKTIRPSMSLLGQLFLNKSISWSDFQQSVVEGHQNRQGQIRLRKPKQSIYTYPAPDCMCQA
;
A
#
# COMPACT_ATOMS: atom_id res chain seq x y z
N MET A 1 1.36 11.34 10.51
CA MET A 1 1.41 9.90 10.86
C MET A 1 0.06 9.37 11.38
N HIS A 2 -0.80 10.21 11.96
CA HIS A 2 -2.04 9.83 12.62
C HIS A 2 -3.24 9.49 11.71
N SER A 3 -3.02 9.17 10.44
CA SER A 3 -4.12 8.74 9.57
C SER A 3 -4.38 7.25 9.75
N ASP A 4 -5.65 6.84 9.73
CA ASP A 4 -6.05 5.43 9.77
C ASP A 4 -5.51 4.68 8.55
N ILE A 5 -5.52 5.35 7.39
CA ILE A 5 -5.08 4.78 6.11
C ILE A 5 -4.10 5.75 5.44
N PHE A 6 -3.07 5.18 4.82
CA PHE A 6 -2.18 5.87 3.90
C PHE A 6 -2.29 5.25 2.50
N VAL A 7 -2.47 6.09 1.49
CA VAL A 7 -2.50 5.68 0.07
C VAL A 7 -1.37 6.41 -0.64
N SER A 8 -0.53 5.68 -1.36
CA SER A 8 0.59 6.28 -2.09
C SER A 8 0.46 6.06 -3.59
N ALA A 9 0.63 7.12 -4.36
CA ALA A 9 0.52 7.11 -5.81
C ALA A 9 1.81 6.67 -6.51
N SER A 10 2.98 6.91 -5.92
CA SER A 10 4.27 6.64 -6.53
C SER A 10 5.34 6.24 -5.51
N PRO A 11 6.33 5.42 -5.91
CA PRO A 11 7.49 5.13 -5.08
C PRO A 11 8.39 6.37 -4.96
N GLY A 12 9.04 6.52 -3.80
CA GLY A 12 9.94 7.64 -3.52
C GLY A 12 10.39 7.63 -2.06
N ASN A 13 11.26 8.56 -1.67
CA ASN A 13 11.83 8.59 -0.32
C ASN A 13 10.76 8.78 0.77
N MET A 14 9.81 9.70 0.54
CA MET A 14 8.70 9.94 1.46
C MET A 14 7.77 8.72 1.57
N HIS A 15 7.44 8.10 0.42
CA HIS A 15 6.71 6.82 0.38
C HIS A 15 7.40 5.74 1.21
N ASN A 16 8.70 5.53 0.98
CA ASN A 16 9.50 4.51 1.64
C ASN A 16 9.53 4.71 3.16
N ALA A 17 9.78 5.94 3.61
CA ALA A 17 9.82 6.28 5.03
C ALA A 17 8.46 6.08 5.72
N LEU A 18 7.37 6.52 5.08
CA LEU A 18 6.01 6.35 5.61
C LEU A 18 5.59 4.88 5.66
N VAL A 19 5.85 4.11 4.60
CA VAL A 19 5.55 2.67 4.56
C VAL A 19 6.32 1.93 5.65
N GLY A 20 7.62 2.22 5.82
CA GLY A 20 8.44 1.61 6.86
C GLY A 20 7.93 1.93 8.25
N HIS A 21 7.73 3.21 8.57
CA HIS A 21 7.20 3.62 9.89
C HIS A 21 5.81 3.05 10.18
N ARG A 22 4.90 3.07 9.20
CA ARG A 22 3.56 2.47 9.37
C ARG A 22 3.62 0.96 9.55
N THR A 23 4.54 0.28 8.87
CA THR A 23 4.74 -1.17 9.06
C THR A 23 5.24 -1.47 10.47
N TYR A 24 6.17 -0.66 10.99
CA TYR A 24 6.67 -0.76 12.37
C TYR A 24 5.53 -0.63 13.41
N GLU A 25 4.63 0.34 13.22
CA GLU A 25 3.45 0.58 14.07
C GLU A 25 2.25 -0.35 13.76
N ASN A 26 2.40 -1.33 12.85
CA ASN A 26 1.32 -2.20 12.38
C ASN A 26 0.08 -1.45 11.83
N LEU A 27 0.30 -0.32 11.15
CA LEU A 27 -0.73 0.54 10.55
C LEU A 27 -0.97 0.23 9.07
N LYS A 28 -2.23 0.37 8.63
CA LYS A 28 -2.66 0.03 7.27
C LYS A 28 -2.05 0.96 6.21
N THR A 29 -1.62 0.38 5.09
CA THR A 29 -1.15 1.12 3.91
C THR A 29 -1.67 0.48 2.64
N ILE A 30 -2.43 1.24 1.85
CA ILE A 30 -2.99 0.75 0.58
C ILE A 30 -2.06 1.16 -0.55
N ARG A 31 -1.62 0.18 -1.33
CA ARG A 31 -0.92 0.42 -2.60
C ARG A 31 -1.85 0.13 -3.77
N PRO A 32 -2.36 1.16 -4.45
CA PRO A 32 -3.23 0.97 -5.59
C PRO A 32 -2.58 0.11 -6.67
N SER A 33 -3.39 -0.72 -7.32
CA SER A 33 -3.04 -1.46 -8.52
C SER A 33 -3.23 -0.52 -9.70
N MET A 34 -2.15 0.14 -10.12
CA MET A 34 -2.21 1.09 -11.24
C MET A 34 -2.58 0.42 -12.57
N SER A 35 -2.25 -0.88 -12.74
CA SER A 35 -2.68 -1.64 -13.92
C SER A 35 -4.19 -1.84 -13.96
N LEU A 36 -4.81 -2.19 -12.83
CA LEU A 36 -6.27 -2.31 -12.70
C LEU A 36 -6.94 -0.96 -12.93
N LEU A 37 -6.50 0.07 -12.22
CA LEU A 37 -7.06 1.42 -12.36
C LEU A 37 -6.94 1.92 -13.81
N GLY A 38 -5.81 1.66 -14.47
CA GLY A 38 -5.62 2.00 -15.88
C GLY A 38 -6.66 1.34 -16.78
N GLN A 39 -6.93 0.04 -16.61
CA GLN A 39 -7.97 -0.66 -17.38
C GLN A 39 -9.37 -0.08 -17.12
N LEU A 40 -9.70 0.21 -15.86
CA LEU A 40 -10.99 0.80 -15.50
C LEU A 40 -11.18 2.20 -16.12
N PHE A 41 -10.14 3.04 -16.11
CA PHE A 41 -10.21 4.38 -16.69
C PHE A 41 -10.29 4.40 -18.22
N LEU A 42 -9.85 3.33 -18.90
CA LEU A 42 -10.01 3.21 -20.36
C LEU A 42 -11.47 2.93 -20.76
N ASN A 43 -12.29 2.37 -19.87
CA ASN A 43 -13.70 2.14 -20.13
C ASN A 43 -14.51 3.43 -19.88
N LYS A 44 -14.70 4.23 -20.94
CA LYS A 44 -15.41 5.52 -20.87
C LYS A 44 -16.91 5.42 -20.59
N SER A 45 -17.48 4.22 -20.69
CA SER A 45 -18.91 3.95 -20.49
C SER A 45 -19.20 3.25 -19.16
N ILE A 46 -18.19 3.00 -18.32
CA ILE A 46 -18.39 2.35 -17.02
C ILE A 46 -19.26 3.22 -16.12
N SER A 47 -20.22 2.60 -15.44
CA SER A 47 -21.02 3.28 -14.42
C SER A 47 -20.18 3.51 -13.16
N TRP A 48 -20.57 4.48 -12.34
CA TRP A 48 -19.90 4.71 -11.06
C TRP A 48 -19.97 3.48 -10.14
N SER A 49 -21.11 2.79 -10.09
CA SER A 49 -21.28 1.60 -9.25
C SER A 49 -20.34 0.47 -9.67
N ASP A 50 -20.21 0.21 -10.97
CA ASP A 50 -19.35 -0.86 -11.48
C ASP A 50 -17.87 -0.50 -11.29
N PHE A 51 -17.52 0.77 -11.48
CA PHE A 51 -16.18 1.28 -11.20
C PHE A 51 -15.82 1.08 -9.72
N GLN A 52 -16.68 1.55 -8.80
CA GLN A 52 -16.46 1.43 -7.37
C GLN A 52 -16.31 -0.05 -6.95
N GLN A 53 -17.22 -0.91 -7.41
CA GLN A 53 -17.18 -2.34 -7.10
C GLN A 53 -15.86 -2.97 -7.57
N SER A 54 -15.47 -2.70 -8.81
CA SER A 54 -14.22 -3.22 -9.39
C SER A 54 -12.98 -2.74 -8.63
N VAL A 55 -12.97 -1.47 -8.19
CA VAL A 55 -11.88 -0.92 -7.37
C VAL A 55 -11.82 -1.63 -6.02
N VAL A 56 -12.95 -1.81 -5.33
CA VAL A 56 -12.99 -2.48 -4.02
C VAL A 56 -12.53 -3.94 -4.14
N GLU A 57 -13.10 -4.69 -5.07
CA GLU A 57 -12.76 -6.10 -5.28
C GLU A 57 -11.28 -6.30 -5.65
N GLY A 58 -10.77 -5.48 -6.56
CA GLY A 58 -9.37 -5.57 -7.00
C GLY A 58 -8.35 -5.15 -5.93
N HIS A 59 -8.78 -4.50 -4.85
CA HIS A 59 -7.93 -4.05 -3.76
C HIS A 59 -8.21 -4.69 -2.40
N GLN A 60 -9.19 -5.61 -2.30
CA GLN A 60 -9.60 -6.24 -1.04
C GLN A 60 -8.41 -6.80 -0.21
N ASN A 61 -7.42 -7.38 -0.91
CA ASN A 61 -6.23 -8.00 -0.32
C ASN A 61 -4.97 -7.12 -0.39
N ARG A 62 -5.11 -5.81 -0.69
CA ARG A 62 -4.00 -4.86 -0.88
C ARG A 62 -3.89 -3.84 0.26
N GLN A 63 -4.11 -4.27 1.50
CA GLN A 63 -4.09 -3.42 2.71
C GLN A 63 -2.69 -3.20 3.32
N GLY A 64 -1.67 -3.74 2.66
CA GLY A 64 -0.30 -3.80 3.16
C GLY A 64 -0.02 -5.12 3.87
N GLN A 65 1.18 -5.65 3.68
CA GLN A 65 1.67 -6.85 4.38
C GLN A 65 3.06 -6.55 4.91
N ILE A 66 3.37 -7.04 6.10
CA ILE A 66 4.73 -7.00 6.64
C ILE A 66 5.61 -7.85 5.73
N ARG A 67 6.71 -7.28 5.26
CA ARG A 67 7.67 -7.96 4.39
C ARG A 67 9.01 -8.05 5.09
N LEU A 68 9.57 -9.26 5.11
CA LEU A 68 10.92 -9.47 5.60
C LEU A 68 11.93 -8.75 4.72
N ARG A 69 12.82 -8.02 5.36
CA ARG A 69 13.94 -7.30 4.76
C ARG A 69 14.92 -8.30 4.17
N LYS A 70 15.28 -8.11 2.91
CA LYS A 70 16.36 -8.83 2.25
C LYS A 70 17.71 -8.15 2.51
N PRO A 71 18.84 -8.87 2.34
CA PRO A 71 20.15 -8.25 2.40
C PRO A 71 20.24 -6.99 1.53
N LYS A 72 20.90 -5.94 2.04
CA LYS A 72 21.08 -4.62 1.40
C LYS A 72 19.81 -3.76 1.25
N GLN A 73 18.63 -4.23 1.66
CA GLN A 73 17.45 -3.38 1.71
C GLN A 73 17.49 -2.45 2.94
N SER A 74 16.96 -1.24 2.77
CA SER A 74 16.88 -0.24 3.84
C SER A 74 15.93 -0.68 4.95
N ILE A 75 16.39 -0.56 6.19
CA ILE A 75 15.56 -0.75 7.40
C ILE A 75 14.40 0.26 7.46
N TYR A 76 14.59 1.46 6.90
CA TYR A 76 13.55 2.49 6.85
C TYR A 76 12.43 2.21 5.84
N THR A 77 12.58 1.17 5.01
CA THR A 77 11.54 0.72 4.07
C THR A 77 10.99 -0.66 4.45
N TYR A 78 11.83 -1.53 5.00
CA TYR A 78 11.48 -2.89 5.39
C TYR A 78 11.95 -3.14 6.83
N PRO A 79 11.13 -2.79 7.85
CA PRO A 79 11.57 -2.88 9.25
C PRO A 79 11.62 -4.32 9.79
N ALA A 80 10.92 -5.29 9.17
CA ALA A 80 10.87 -6.65 9.66
C ALA A 80 12.06 -7.50 9.19
N PRO A 81 12.60 -8.42 10.03
CA PRO A 81 12.18 -8.66 11.42
C PRO A 81 12.86 -7.73 12.44
N ASP A 82 13.91 -7.01 12.04
CA ASP A 82 14.90 -6.42 12.95
C ASP A 82 14.35 -5.33 13.87
N CYS A 83 13.33 -4.59 13.41
CA CYS A 83 12.79 -3.44 14.13
C CYS A 83 11.32 -3.65 14.53
N MET A 84 10.72 -4.82 14.34
CA MET A 84 9.30 -4.98 14.70
C MET A 84 9.12 -4.92 16.22
N CYS A 85 8.10 -4.21 16.70
CA CYS A 85 7.69 -4.31 18.11
C CYS A 85 7.36 -5.77 18.45
N GLN A 86 7.78 -6.21 19.64
CA GLN A 86 7.29 -7.47 20.19
C GLN A 86 5.79 -7.30 20.51
N ALA A 87 4.98 -8.24 20.04
CA ALA A 87 3.55 -8.28 20.29
C ALA A 87 3.25 -8.64 21.75
#